data_AF-A0A1F3TQH7-F1
#
_entry.id   AF-A0A1F3TQH7-F1
#
_cell.length_a   1.000
_cell.length_b   1.000
_cell.length_c   1.000
_cell.angle_alpha   90.00
_cell.angle_beta   90.00
_cell.angle_gamma   90.00
#
_symmetry.space_group_name_H-M   'P 1'
#
loop_
_entity.id
_entity.type
_entity.pdbx_description
1 polymer ?
#
loop_
_entity_poly.entity_id
_entity_poly.type
_entity_poly.pdbx_seq_one_letter_code
_entity_poly.pdbx_strand_id
1 'polypeptide(L)'
;MSQLWGYSDLYNLIDQRPNLKLGMMIDTNLLIAATYDSDENYEKTKEFLDLVFENEIPLYCNVNVKAEFLEIHRRIIFTEAIVGFAEVIEIGKLPPTLASKITTLNNRITRIEKKNTEENLNSPKVLRLSEAEIKDFKLEMLRVSNSGGENLWYELCELRVGDKISSLWEETKEGFGLNFIGTRKEDQDNHLKHEPDWNRATALMEKQGLSSADAMIVNMFLASKFDLLITSDNEVAIAILKNGNIPQGCIVPERVKIIIQGM
;
A
#
# COMPACT_ATOMS: atom_id res chain seq x y z
N MET A 1 10.00 -1.62 28.40
CA MET A 1 10.45 -0.80 27.25
C MET A 1 9.21 -0.39 26.48
N SER A 2 9.19 0.79 25.85
CA SER A 2 8.10 1.12 24.90
C SER A 2 8.00 0.03 23.83
N GLN A 3 6.82 -0.20 23.26
CA GLN A 3 6.60 -1.07 22.09
C GLN A 3 6.13 -0.25 20.87
N LEU A 4 6.00 1.06 21.03
CA LEU A 4 5.58 2.01 20.01
C LEU A 4 6.65 3.10 19.88
N TRP A 5 7.09 3.34 18.65
CA TRP A 5 8.07 4.35 18.31
C TRP A 5 7.65 5.14 17.08
N GLY A 6 8.17 6.36 17.01
CA GLY A 6 8.02 7.25 15.89
C GLY A 6 9.18 7.10 14.91
N TYR A 7 9.03 7.60 13.69
CA TYR A 7 10.13 7.67 12.72
C TYR A 7 11.37 8.38 13.29
N SER A 8 11.18 9.40 14.14
CA SER A 8 12.30 10.14 14.74
C SER A 8 13.07 9.34 15.80
N ASP A 9 12.53 8.21 16.27
CA ASP A 9 13.16 7.39 17.30
C ASP A 9 14.19 6.39 16.74
N LEU A 10 14.38 6.30 15.42
CA LEU A 10 15.20 5.25 14.78
C LEU A 10 16.63 5.17 15.32
N TYR A 11 17.32 6.30 15.49
CA TYR A 11 18.68 6.31 16.02
C TYR A 11 18.76 5.73 17.44
N ASN A 12 17.84 6.14 18.31
CA ASN A 12 17.77 5.61 19.67
C ASN A 12 17.45 4.11 19.68
N LEU A 13 16.63 3.66 18.72
CA LEU A 13 16.26 2.26 18.57
C LEU A 13 17.42 1.37 18.13
N ILE A 14 18.27 1.85 17.23
CA ILE A 14 19.44 1.09 16.75
C ILE A 14 20.34 0.72 17.94
N ASP A 15 20.57 1.64 18.87
CA ASP A 15 21.38 1.39 20.07
C ASP A 15 20.68 0.48 21.08
N GLN A 16 19.36 0.62 21.22
CA GLN A 16 18.56 -0.11 22.22
C GLN A 16 18.20 -1.54 21.79
N ARG A 17 18.19 -1.83 20.48
CA ARG A 17 17.76 -3.10 19.91
C ARG A 17 18.79 -3.59 18.87
N PRO A 18 19.85 -4.29 19.31
CA PRO A 18 20.89 -4.79 18.40
C PRO A 18 20.35 -5.69 17.27
N ASN A 19 19.23 -6.38 17.51
CA ASN A 19 18.55 -7.22 16.53
C ASN A 19 17.92 -6.43 15.37
N LEU A 20 17.81 -5.10 15.43
CA LEU A 20 17.37 -4.30 14.28
C LEU A 20 18.24 -4.58 13.05
N LYS A 21 19.53 -4.88 13.24
CA LYS A 21 20.45 -5.21 12.14
C LYS A 21 20.11 -6.52 11.43
N LEU A 22 19.27 -7.39 12.03
CA LEU A 22 18.70 -8.56 11.35
C LEU A 22 17.59 -8.15 10.37
N GLY A 23 17.04 -6.95 10.53
CA GLY A 23 16.07 -6.31 9.66
C GLY A 23 14.76 -5.95 10.35
N MET A 24 13.90 -5.31 9.58
CA MET A 24 12.55 -4.91 9.99
C MET A 24 11.53 -5.45 9.02
N MET A 25 10.37 -5.85 9.53
CA MET A 25 9.23 -6.17 8.68
C MET A 25 8.50 -4.88 8.33
N ILE A 26 8.02 -4.75 7.10
CA ILE A 26 7.25 -3.59 6.65
C ILE A 26 5.84 -3.98 6.28
N ASP A 27 4.94 -3.03 6.48
CA ASP A 27 3.54 -3.09 6.09
C ASP A 27 3.31 -2.46 4.71
N THR A 28 2.15 -2.72 4.10
CA THR A 28 1.77 -2.17 2.79
C THR A 28 1.72 -0.65 2.81
N ASN A 29 1.17 -0.04 3.87
CA ASN A 29 0.97 1.41 3.91
C ASN A 29 2.29 2.18 3.89
N LEU A 30 3.37 1.60 4.43
CA LEU A 30 4.71 2.19 4.30
C LEU A 30 5.15 2.23 2.83
N LEU A 31 4.97 1.13 2.09
CA LEU A 31 5.35 1.05 0.68
C LEU A 31 4.52 2.01 -0.18
N ILE A 32 3.23 2.15 0.12
CA ILE A 32 2.37 3.13 -0.56
C ILE A 32 2.85 4.55 -0.27
N ALA A 33 3.07 4.90 1.00
CA ALA A 33 3.61 6.20 1.36
C ALA A 33 4.98 6.46 0.72
N ALA A 34 5.81 5.44 0.51
CA ALA A 34 7.13 5.61 -0.10
C ALA A 34 7.12 5.74 -1.64
N THR A 35 6.03 5.35 -2.30
CA THR A 35 5.93 5.26 -3.77
C THR A 35 4.87 6.17 -4.38
N TYR A 36 3.96 6.71 -3.56
CA TYR A 36 2.87 7.55 -4.02
C TYR A 36 3.01 8.97 -3.45
N ASP A 37 3.46 9.90 -4.28
CA ASP A 37 3.80 11.30 -3.92
C ASP A 37 2.65 12.09 -3.29
N SER A 38 1.42 11.69 -3.59
CA SER A 38 0.20 12.32 -3.09
C SER A 38 -0.23 11.79 -1.72
N ASP A 39 0.50 10.82 -1.15
CA ASP A 39 0.31 10.36 0.22
C ASP A 39 0.78 11.43 1.23
N GLU A 40 -0.01 11.64 2.29
CA GLU A 40 0.31 12.67 3.31
C GLU A 40 1.60 12.37 4.10
N ASN A 41 2.07 11.13 4.09
CA ASN A 41 3.30 10.70 4.75
C ASN A 41 4.46 10.49 3.77
N TYR A 42 4.34 10.91 2.50
CA TYR A 42 5.35 10.64 1.47
C TYR A 42 6.75 11.11 1.87
N GLU A 43 6.93 12.41 2.08
CA GLU A 43 8.23 13.00 2.43
C GLU A 43 8.80 12.42 3.72
N LYS A 44 7.98 12.29 4.77
CA LYS A 44 8.42 11.75 6.06
C LYS A 44 8.84 10.29 5.95
N THR A 45 8.18 9.52 5.09
CA THR A 45 8.51 8.12 4.85
C THR A 45 9.80 8.01 4.05
N LYS A 46 10.01 8.88 3.05
CA LYS A 46 11.29 8.96 2.32
C LYS A 46 12.45 9.28 3.26
N GLU A 47 12.33 10.35 4.06
CA GLU A 47 13.34 10.73 5.05
C GLU A 47 13.64 9.58 6.03
N PHE A 48 12.61 8.90 6.52
CA PHE A 48 12.78 7.74 7.40
C PHE A 48 13.50 6.58 6.70
N LEU A 49 13.13 6.26 5.46
CA LEU A 49 13.76 5.19 4.69
C LEU A 49 15.22 5.51 4.35
N ASP A 50 15.55 6.78 4.05
CA ASP A 50 16.93 7.20 3.83
C ASP A 50 17.79 6.88 5.06
N LEU A 51 17.29 7.18 6.27
CA LEU A 51 17.97 6.82 7.52
C LEU A 51 18.11 5.29 7.71
N VAL A 52 17.09 4.52 7.34
CA VAL A 52 17.13 3.05 7.38
C VAL A 52 18.23 2.52 6.45
N PHE A 53 18.34 3.08 5.24
CA PHE A 53 19.32 2.68 4.24
C PHE A 53 20.74 3.11 4.60
N GLU A 54 20.93 4.33 5.10
CA GLU A 54 22.21 4.83 5.63
C GLU A 54 22.75 3.93 6.76
N ASN A 55 21.86 3.31 7.51
CA ASN A 55 22.21 2.39 8.59
C ASN A 55 22.21 0.92 8.17
N GLU A 56 22.12 0.61 6.88
CA GLU A 56 22.18 -0.74 6.32
C GLU A 56 21.20 -1.72 6.99
N ILE A 57 19.99 -1.25 7.33
CA ILE A 57 18.98 -2.09 7.99
C ILE A 57 18.12 -2.77 6.93
N PRO A 58 18.14 -4.12 6.81
CA PRO A 58 17.38 -4.79 5.76
C PRO A 58 15.88 -4.69 5.99
N LEU A 59 15.13 -4.49 4.91
CA LEU A 59 13.67 -4.47 4.92
C LEU A 59 13.10 -5.77 4.40
N TYR A 60 12.06 -6.25 5.08
CA TYR A 60 11.38 -7.50 4.75
C TYR A 60 9.88 -7.30 4.59
N CYS A 61 9.30 -7.92 3.57
CA CYS A 61 7.85 -7.97 3.37
C CYS A 61 7.40 -9.40 3.07
N ASN A 62 6.08 -9.62 3.06
CA ASN A 62 5.50 -10.93 2.74
C ASN A 62 4.57 -10.84 1.52
N VAL A 63 3.99 -11.99 1.15
CA VAL A 63 3.09 -12.10 0.00
C VAL A 63 1.82 -11.27 0.11
N ASN A 64 1.32 -11.06 1.32
CA ASN A 64 0.13 -10.25 1.55
C ASN A 64 0.44 -8.77 1.34
N VAL A 65 1.59 -8.30 1.83
CA VAL A 65 2.09 -6.94 1.57
C VAL A 65 2.22 -6.70 0.06
N LYS A 66 2.84 -7.63 -0.68
CA LYS A 66 2.92 -7.53 -2.14
C LYS A 66 1.54 -7.52 -2.80
N ALA A 67 0.66 -8.43 -2.41
CA ALA A 67 -0.67 -8.54 -3.01
C ALA A 67 -1.49 -7.26 -2.81
N GLU A 68 -1.45 -6.70 -1.60
CA GLU A 68 -2.17 -5.48 -1.28
C GLU A 68 -1.55 -4.25 -1.96
N PHE A 69 -0.22 -4.14 -1.98
CA PHE A 69 0.50 -3.10 -2.73
C PHE A 69 0.07 -3.09 -4.21
N LEU A 70 0.11 -4.26 -4.86
CA LEU A 70 -0.29 -4.42 -6.26
C LEU A 70 -1.75 -4.04 -6.48
N GLU A 71 -2.65 -4.43 -5.59
CA GLU A 71 -4.07 -4.11 -5.71
C GLU A 71 -4.34 -2.62 -5.49
N ILE A 72 -3.59 -1.98 -4.60
CA ILE A 72 -3.71 -0.54 -4.37
C ILE A 72 -3.29 0.23 -5.62
N HIS A 73 -2.11 -0.07 -6.15
CA HIS A 73 -1.55 0.58 -7.32
C HIS A 73 -2.26 0.21 -8.62
N ARG A 74 -2.80 -1.01 -8.74
CA ARG A 74 -3.69 -1.37 -9.84
C ARG A 74 -4.85 -0.39 -9.91
N ARG A 75 -5.51 -0.06 -8.78
CA ARG A 75 -6.61 0.92 -8.79
C ARG A 75 -6.15 2.32 -9.20
N ILE A 76 -4.96 2.75 -8.80
CA ILE A 76 -4.38 4.05 -9.19
C ILE A 76 -4.12 4.06 -10.70
N ILE A 77 -3.35 3.10 -11.21
CA ILE A 77 -2.99 2.98 -12.64
C ILE A 77 -4.23 2.86 -13.53
N PHE A 78 -5.24 2.07 -13.14
CA PHE A 78 -6.48 1.99 -13.91
C PHE A 78 -7.28 3.28 -13.86
N THR A 79 -7.25 4.01 -12.74
CA THR A 79 -7.89 5.33 -12.67
C THR A 79 -7.22 6.27 -13.66
N GLU A 80 -5.89 6.39 -13.62
CA GLU A 80 -5.12 7.21 -14.55
C GLU A 80 -5.34 6.82 -16.01
N ALA A 81 -5.39 5.52 -16.31
CA ALA A 81 -5.65 5.02 -17.65
C ALA A 81 -7.03 5.41 -18.17
N ILE A 82 -8.08 5.31 -17.33
CA ILE A 82 -9.45 5.70 -17.69
C ILE A 82 -9.55 7.22 -17.82
N VAL A 83 -8.88 7.98 -16.97
CA VAL A 83 -8.81 9.46 -17.08
C VAL A 83 -8.11 9.88 -18.37
N GLY A 84 -6.92 9.34 -18.65
CA GLY A 84 -6.20 9.64 -19.89
C GLY A 84 -6.93 9.16 -21.14
N PHE A 85 -7.78 8.14 -21.04
CA PHE A 85 -8.73 7.76 -22.09
C PHE A 85 -9.84 8.81 -22.27
N ALA A 86 -10.43 9.28 -21.17
CA ALA A 86 -11.48 10.30 -21.17
C ALA A 86 -11.04 11.64 -21.81
N GLU A 87 -9.75 11.97 -21.72
CA GLU A 87 -9.17 13.19 -22.29
C GLU A 87 -9.05 13.15 -23.82
N VAL A 88 -8.81 11.97 -24.40
CA VAL A 88 -8.54 11.84 -25.85
C VAL A 88 -9.76 11.38 -26.65
N ILE A 89 -10.79 10.85 -25.99
CA ILE A 89 -11.96 10.29 -26.66
C ILE A 89 -13.00 11.36 -27.00
N GLU A 90 -13.56 11.28 -28.20
CA GLU A 90 -14.70 12.10 -28.57
C GLU A 90 -15.98 11.51 -27.96
N ILE A 91 -16.49 12.13 -26.89
CA ILE A 91 -17.64 11.64 -26.11
C ILE A 91 -18.87 11.37 -27.00
N GLY A 92 -19.09 12.17 -28.04
CA GLY A 92 -20.21 12.01 -28.97
C GLY A 92 -20.19 10.71 -29.79
N LYS A 93 -19.04 10.03 -29.85
CA LYS A 93 -18.88 8.74 -30.54
C LYS A 93 -19.04 7.53 -29.62
N LEU A 94 -19.20 7.76 -28.31
CA LEU A 94 -19.37 6.68 -27.33
C LEU A 94 -20.85 6.31 -27.15
N PRO A 95 -21.15 5.06 -26.74
CA PRO A 95 -22.49 4.71 -26.31
C PRO A 95 -22.96 5.60 -25.15
N PRO A 96 -24.27 5.91 -25.05
CA PRO A 96 -24.78 6.85 -24.05
C PRO A 96 -24.41 6.51 -22.60
N THR A 97 -24.35 5.22 -22.27
CA THR A 97 -23.99 4.73 -20.93
C THR A 97 -22.54 5.04 -20.58
N LEU A 98 -21.60 4.74 -21.48
CA LEU A 98 -20.19 5.02 -21.31
C LEU A 98 -19.91 6.53 -21.36
N ALA A 99 -20.53 7.26 -22.29
CA ALA A 99 -20.44 8.72 -22.39
C ALA A 99 -20.85 9.42 -21.09
N SER A 100 -21.96 8.98 -20.48
CA SER A 100 -22.44 9.51 -19.20
C SER A 100 -21.45 9.24 -18.05
N LYS A 101 -20.87 8.04 -18.00
CA LYS A 101 -19.84 7.69 -16.99
C LYS A 101 -18.58 8.54 -17.15
N ILE A 102 -18.09 8.71 -18.38
CA ILE A 102 -16.93 9.59 -18.68
C ILE A 102 -17.23 11.05 -18.31
N THR A 103 -18.43 11.55 -18.62
CA THR A 103 -18.85 12.90 -18.23
C THR A 103 -18.86 13.07 -16.70
N THR A 104 -19.38 12.07 -15.98
CA THR A 104 -19.39 12.05 -14.51
C THR A 104 -17.98 12.03 -13.93
N LEU A 105 -17.07 11.26 -14.56
CA LEU A 105 -15.66 11.20 -14.20
C LEU A 105 -14.99 12.57 -14.36
N ASN A 106 -15.12 13.21 -15.53
CA ASN A 106 -14.55 14.53 -15.79
C ASN A 106 -15.03 15.59 -14.79
N ASN A 107 -16.33 15.59 -14.47
CA ASN A 107 -16.89 16.48 -13.45
C ASN A 107 -16.26 16.26 -12.06
N ARG A 108 -15.90 15.02 -11.71
CA ARG A 108 -15.22 14.72 -10.43
C ARG A 108 -13.78 15.24 -10.42
N ILE A 109 -13.05 15.05 -11.52
CA ILE A 109 -11.69 15.55 -11.69
C ILE A 109 -11.66 17.07 -11.50
N THR A 110 -12.50 17.81 -12.23
CA THR A 110 -12.58 19.28 -12.13
C THR A 110 -12.89 19.75 -10.71
N ARG A 111 -13.75 19.03 -9.97
CA ARG A 111 -14.05 19.35 -8.57
C ARG A 111 -12.85 19.14 -7.65
N ILE A 112 -12.10 18.06 -7.87
CA ILE A 112 -10.90 17.74 -7.10
C ILE A 112 -9.80 18.78 -7.36
N GLU A 113 -9.55 19.12 -8.62
CA GLU A 113 -8.55 20.13 -9.02
C GLU A 113 -8.87 21.50 -8.43
N LYS A 114 -10.14 21.92 -8.51
CA LYS A 114 -10.61 23.16 -7.90
C LYS A 114 -10.35 23.16 -6.39
N LYS A 115 -10.67 22.06 -5.70
CA LYS A 115 -10.46 21.92 -4.26
C LYS A 115 -8.98 21.96 -3.89
N ASN A 116 -8.11 21.27 -4.63
CA ASN A 116 -6.67 21.29 -4.39
C ASN A 116 -6.09 22.70 -4.54
N THR A 117 -6.58 23.46 -5.53
CA THR A 117 -6.17 24.85 -5.76
C THR A 117 -6.66 25.80 -4.66
N GLU A 118 -7.90 25.64 -4.20
CA GLU A 118 -8.49 26.49 -3.16
C GLU A 118 -7.90 26.24 -1.77
N GLU A 119 -7.57 24.99 -1.44
CA GLU A 119 -7.10 24.58 -0.11
C GLU A 119 -5.57 24.66 0.06
N ASN A 120 -4.79 24.94 -1.00
CA ASN A 120 -3.31 24.92 -0.99
C ASN A 120 -2.75 23.71 -0.22
N LEU A 121 -3.29 22.53 -0.50
CA LEU A 121 -2.95 21.32 0.24
C LEU A 121 -1.49 20.94 -0.03
N ASN A 122 -0.74 20.64 1.05
CA ASN A 122 0.61 20.08 0.96
C ASN A 122 0.63 18.71 0.27
N SER A 123 -0.51 18.00 0.25
CA SER A 123 -0.70 16.72 -0.44
C SER A 123 -1.99 16.79 -1.28
N PRO A 124 -1.90 16.95 -2.61
CA PRO A 124 -3.07 17.09 -3.46
C PRO A 124 -3.93 15.83 -3.41
N LYS A 125 -5.24 16.00 -3.34
CA LYS A 125 -6.16 14.86 -3.47
C LYS A 125 -6.14 14.41 -4.91
N VAL A 126 -5.94 13.13 -5.13
CA VAL A 126 -6.00 12.52 -6.46
C VAL A 126 -7.23 11.65 -6.54
N LEU A 127 -7.87 11.64 -7.71
CA LEU A 127 -8.99 10.74 -7.94
C LEU A 127 -8.50 9.30 -7.91
N ARG A 128 -9.20 8.47 -7.14
CA ARG A 128 -9.00 7.02 -7.13
C ARG A 128 -10.35 6.33 -7.25
N LEU A 129 -10.53 5.57 -8.33
CA LEU A 129 -11.72 4.76 -8.53
C LEU A 129 -11.71 3.55 -7.59
N SER A 130 -12.88 3.24 -7.04
CA SER A 130 -13.12 1.99 -6.34
C SER A 130 -13.10 0.81 -7.31
N GLU A 131 -12.96 -0.39 -6.75
CA GLU A 131 -12.98 -1.62 -7.55
C GLU A 131 -14.33 -1.82 -8.27
N ALA A 132 -15.43 -1.42 -7.65
CA ALA A 132 -16.75 -1.45 -8.27
C ALA A 132 -16.82 -0.50 -9.48
N GLU A 133 -16.28 0.71 -9.36
CA GLU A 133 -16.24 1.67 -10.46
C GLU A 133 -15.36 1.19 -11.63
N ILE A 134 -14.20 0.60 -11.35
CA ILE A 134 -13.33 0.04 -12.39
C ILE A 134 -14.03 -1.12 -13.12
N LYS A 135 -14.70 -2.02 -12.38
CA LYS A 135 -15.50 -3.10 -12.96
C LYS A 135 -16.65 -2.57 -13.83
N ASP A 136 -17.30 -1.52 -13.38
CA ASP A 136 -18.36 -0.84 -14.13
C ASP A 136 -17.84 -0.27 -15.46
N PHE A 137 -16.70 0.43 -15.44
CA PHE A 137 -16.05 0.92 -16.66
C PHE A 137 -15.67 -0.23 -17.58
N LYS A 138 -15.06 -1.29 -17.04
CA LYS A 138 -14.73 -2.50 -17.78
C LYS A 138 -15.95 -3.06 -18.52
N LEU A 139 -17.08 -3.24 -17.84
CA LEU A 139 -18.28 -3.80 -18.46
C LEU A 139 -18.83 -2.93 -19.60
N GLU A 140 -18.80 -1.61 -19.45
CA GLU A 140 -19.27 -0.71 -20.51
C GLU A 140 -18.29 -0.64 -21.70
N MET A 141 -16.99 -0.63 -21.43
CA MET A 141 -15.96 -0.64 -22.48
C MET A 141 -15.94 -1.99 -23.21
N LEU A 142 -16.23 -3.10 -22.52
CA LEU A 142 -16.43 -4.44 -23.09
C LEU A 142 -17.55 -4.56 -24.14
N ARG A 143 -18.39 -3.53 -24.28
CA ARG A 143 -19.45 -3.46 -25.31
C ARG A 143 -19.06 -2.63 -26.53
N VAL A 144 -17.93 -1.91 -26.47
CA VAL A 144 -17.45 -1.04 -27.54
C VAL A 144 -16.26 -1.71 -28.22
N SER A 145 -16.38 -1.96 -29.52
CA SER A 145 -15.26 -2.45 -30.32
C SER A 145 -14.69 -1.32 -31.17
N ASN A 146 -13.36 -1.27 -31.29
CA ASN A 146 -12.69 -0.37 -32.22
C ASN A 146 -12.87 -0.86 -33.67
N SER A 147 -12.36 -0.10 -34.64
CA SER A 147 -12.44 -0.45 -36.06
C SER A 147 -11.70 -1.75 -36.42
N GLY A 148 -10.75 -2.19 -35.58
CA GLY A 148 -10.04 -3.46 -35.71
C GLY A 148 -10.80 -4.67 -35.12
N GLY A 149 -11.97 -4.46 -34.51
CA GLY A 149 -12.75 -5.52 -33.87
C GLY A 149 -12.27 -5.89 -32.46
N GLU A 150 -11.22 -5.24 -31.97
CA GLU A 150 -10.78 -5.39 -30.59
C GLU A 150 -11.65 -4.56 -29.66
N ASN A 151 -11.86 -5.07 -28.45
CA ASN A 151 -12.65 -4.37 -27.47
C ASN A 151 -11.85 -3.23 -26.80
N LEU A 152 -12.51 -2.09 -26.62
CA LEU A 152 -11.95 -0.87 -26.02
C LEU A 152 -11.30 -1.08 -24.65
N TRP A 153 -11.80 -2.03 -23.83
CA TRP A 153 -11.18 -2.36 -22.55
C TRP A 153 -9.79 -2.99 -22.73
N TYR A 154 -9.65 -3.93 -23.68
CA TYR A 154 -8.37 -4.59 -23.92
C TYR A 154 -7.37 -3.63 -24.57
N GLU A 155 -7.84 -2.79 -25.49
CA GLU A 155 -7.03 -1.70 -26.05
C GLU A 155 -6.54 -0.73 -24.94
N LEU A 156 -7.42 -0.33 -24.00
CA LEU A 156 -7.00 0.47 -22.84
C LEU A 156 -5.97 -0.27 -21.98
N CYS A 157 -6.18 -1.56 -21.73
CA CYS A 157 -5.24 -2.37 -20.97
C CYS A 157 -3.87 -2.41 -21.66
N GLU A 158 -3.81 -2.67 -22.96
CA GLU A 158 -2.55 -2.75 -23.70
C GLU A 158 -1.84 -1.41 -23.80
N LEU A 159 -2.55 -0.35 -24.20
CA LEU A 159 -1.94 0.95 -24.51
C LEU A 159 -1.66 1.82 -23.29
N ARG A 160 -2.42 1.65 -22.20
CA ARG A 160 -2.37 2.58 -21.04
C ARG A 160 -2.00 1.92 -19.73
N VAL A 161 -2.28 0.63 -19.54
CA VAL A 161 -1.92 -0.11 -18.31
C VAL A 161 -0.65 -0.92 -18.52
N GLY A 162 -0.57 -1.72 -19.59
CA GLY A 162 0.60 -2.45 -20.03
C GLY A 162 1.36 -3.16 -18.90
N ASP A 163 2.67 -3.01 -18.92
CA ASP A 163 3.63 -3.53 -17.95
C ASP A 163 3.76 -2.65 -16.68
N LYS A 164 3.03 -1.53 -16.57
CA LYS A 164 3.21 -0.57 -15.47
C LYS A 164 3.11 -1.19 -14.08
N ILE A 165 2.20 -2.14 -13.88
CA ILE A 165 2.03 -2.81 -12.57
C ILE A 165 3.25 -3.67 -12.24
N SER A 166 3.75 -4.44 -13.21
CA SER A 166 4.94 -5.27 -13.02
C SER A 166 6.20 -4.42 -12.83
N SER A 167 6.37 -3.39 -13.66
CA SER A 167 7.53 -2.49 -13.60
C SER A 167 7.57 -1.74 -12.27
N LEU A 168 6.44 -1.20 -11.82
CA LEU A 168 6.34 -0.54 -10.51
C LEU A 168 6.76 -1.45 -9.36
N TRP A 169 6.33 -2.72 -9.36
CA TRP A 169 6.70 -3.65 -8.31
C TRP A 169 8.19 -3.99 -8.33
N GLU A 170 8.78 -4.28 -9.49
CA GLU A 170 10.20 -4.60 -9.57
C GLU A 170 11.06 -3.36 -9.23
N GLU A 171 10.69 -2.15 -9.70
CA GLU A 171 11.34 -0.90 -9.32
C GLU A 171 11.27 -0.65 -7.81
N THR A 172 10.11 -0.89 -7.18
CA THR A 172 9.93 -0.73 -5.73
C THR A 172 10.78 -1.75 -4.96
N LYS A 173 10.78 -3.00 -5.41
CA LYS A 173 11.52 -4.09 -4.78
C LYS A 173 13.03 -3.87 -4.88
N GLU A 174 13.54 -3.49 -6.05
CA GLU A 174 14.95 -3.21 -6.28
C GLU A 174 15.37 -1.91 -5.57
N GLY A 175 14.58 -0.85 -5.71
CA GLY A 175 14.86 0.47 -5.14
C GLY A 175 14.93 0.48 -3.62
N PHE A 176 14.15 -0.38 -2.94
CA PHE A 176 14.20 -0.51 -1.48
C PHE A 176 14.96 -1.75 -1.00
N GLY A 177 15.53 -2.55 -1.90
CA GLY A 177 16.21 -3.80 -1.55
C GLY A 177 15.31 -4.76 -0.75
N LEU A 178 14.02 -4.87 -1.12
CA LEU A 178 13.04 -5.63 -0.35
C LEU A 178 13.33 -7.13 -0.37
N ASN A 179 13.44 -7.70 0.83
CA ASN A 179 13.57 -9.13 1.02
C ASN A 179 12.19 -9.76 1.26
N PHE A 180 11.92 -10.88 0.61
CA PHE A 180 10.60 -11.50 0.68
C PHE A 180 10.62 -12.70 1.61
N ILE A 181 9.67 -12.76 2.55
CA ILE A 181 9.55 -13.85 3.50
C ILE A 181 8.33 -14.69 3.16
N GLY A 182 8.58 -15.94 2.82
CA GLY A 182 7.55 -16.95 2.65
C GLY A 182 7.50 -17.96 3.80
N THR A 183 6.70 -18.99 3.61
CA THR A 183 6.64 -20.17 4.48
C THR A 183 7.54 -21.30 3.98
N ARG A 184 8.42 -21.03 3.00
CA ARG A 184 9.36 -22.03 2.48
C ARG A 184 10.39 -22.39 3.56
N LYS A 185 10.92 -23.61 3.50
CA LYS A 185 11.80 -24.17 4.55
C LYS A 185 13.00 -23.26 4.90
N GLU A 186 13.63 -22.64 3.90
CA GLU A 186 14.76 -21.72 4.11
C GLU A 186 14.37 -20.47 4.90
N ASP A 187 13.19 -19.89 4.62
CA ASP A 187 12.68 -18.72 5.35
C ASP A 187 12.25 -19.10 6.78
N GLN A 188 11.71 -20.31 6.97
CA GLN A 188 11.33 -20.82 8.28
C GLN A 188 12.54 -20.87 9.21
N ASP A 189 13.65 -21.44 8.74
CA ASP A 189 14.85 -21.61 9.54
C ASP A 189 15.54 -20.27 9.84
N ASN A 190 15.52 -19.32 8.89
CA ASN A 190 16.24 -18.06 9.00
C ASN A 190 15.44 -16.95 9.69
N HIS A 191 14.17 -16.76 9.34
CA HIS A 191 13.40 -15.56 9.69
C HIS A 191 12.19 -15.82 10.59
N LEU A 192 11.70 -17.07 10.69
CA LEU A 192 10.51 -17.40 11.46
C LEU A 192 10.85 -18.17 12.75
N LYS A 193 10.08 -17.92 13.82
CA LYS A 193 10.11 -18.69 15.07
C LYS A 193 9.19 -19.91 14.98
N HIS A 194 8.08 -19.76 14.25
CA HIS A 194 7.12 -20.80 13.92
C HIS A 194 6.39 -20.41 12.64
N GLU A 195 5.64 -21.32 12.03
CA GLU A 195 4.85 -21.02 10.83
C GLU A 195 3.68 -20.07 11.18
N PRO A 196 3.38 -19.05 10.36
CA PRO A 196 2.13 -18.31 10.45
C PRO A 196 0.95 -19.18 10.00
N ASP A 197 -0.15 -19.17 10.75
CA ASP A 197 -1.32 -19.98 10.44
C ASP A 197 -2.63 -19.18 10.38
N TRP A 198 -3.59 -19.67 9.59
CA TRP A 198 -4.87 -19.00 9.39
C TRP A 198 -5.74 -18.94 10.66
N ASN A 199 -5.60 -19.87 11.61
CA ASN A 199 -6.40 -19.83 12.83
C ASN A 199 -6.02 -18.62 13.69
N ARG A 200 -4.72 -18.31 13.78
CA ARG A 200 -4.24 -17.08 14.45
C ARG A 200 -4.69 -15.83 13.71
N ALA A 201 -4.59 -15.81 12.38
CA ALA A 201 -5.06 -14.68 11.59
C ALA A 201 -6.57 -14.44 11.82
N THR A 202 -7.40 -15.48 11.74
CA THR A 202 -8.84 -15.39 12.06
C THR A 202 -9.08 -14.89 13.48
N ALA A 203 -8.32 -15.38 14.47
CA ALA A 203 -8.46 -14.89 15.84
C ALA A 203 -8.10 -13.40 15.98
N LEU A 204 -7.13 -12.89 15.20
CA LEU A 204 -6.82 -11.46 15.15
C LEU A 204 -7.97 -10.67 14.52
N MET A 205 -8.56 -11.16 13.44
CA MET A 205 -9.74 -10.56 12.82
C MET A 205 -10.92 -10.48 13.80
N GLU A 206 -11.24 -11.58 14.47
CA GLU A 206 -12.37 -11.65 15.41
C GLU A 206 -12.17 -10.75 16.64
N LYS A 207 -10.96 -10.73 17.20
CA LYS A 207 -10.68 -10.01 18.46
C LYS A 207 -10.36 -8.54 18.25
N GLN A 208 -9.81 -8.18 17.09
CA GLN A 208 -9.27 -6.84 16.84
C GLN A 208 -9.90 -6.13 15.64
N GLY A 209 -10.78 -6.80 14.89
CA GLY A 209 -11.49 -6.23 13.75
C GLY A 209 -10.65 -6.07 12.48
N LEU A 210 -9.44 -6.64 12.46
CA LEU A 210 -8.54 -6.52 11.31
C LEU A 210 -9.13 -7.17 10.04
N SER A 211 -8.77 -6.61 8.88
CA SER A 211 -9.00 -7.27 7.60
C SER A 211 -8.16 -8.55 7.50
N SER A 212 -8.48 -9.44 6.55
CA SER A 212 -7.72 -10.68 6.37
C SER A 212 -6.27 -10.43 5.94
N ALA A 213 -6.00 -9.35 5.20
CA ALA A 213 -4.65 -8.96 4.80
C ALA A 213 -3.84 -8.51 6.01
N ASP A 214 -4.36 -7.52 6.76
CA ASP A 214 -3.72 -6.97 7.96
C ASP A 214 -3.49 -8.05 9.02
N ALA A 215 -4.51 -8.89 9.26
CA ALA A 215 -4.40 -9.99 10.20
C ALA A 215 -3.29 -10.97 9.81
N MET A 216 -3.09 -11.22 8.51
CA MET A 216 -2.01 -12.11 8.06
C MET A 216 -0.64 -11.43 8.11
N ILE A 217 -0.56 -10.13 7.86
CA ILE A 217 0.68 -9.34 8.03
C ILE A 217 1.10 -9.36 9.50
N VAL A 218 0.17 -9.05 10.41
CA VAL A 218 0.39 -9.14 11.86
C VAL A 218 0.77 -10.55 12.27
N ASN A 219 0.02 -11.57 11.84
CA ASN A 219 0.32 -12.97 12.18
C ASN A 219 1.73 -13.40 11.73
N MET A 220 2.12 -13.05 10.50
CA MET A 220 3.48 -13.29 9.99
C MET A 220 4.52 -12.57 10.83
N PHE A 221 4.28 -11.31 11.17
CA PHE A 221 5.20 -10.54 12.02
C PHE A 221 5.35 -11.19 13.39
N LEU A 222 4.25 -11.54 14.06
CA LEU A 222 4.25 -12.22 15.36
C LEU A 222 4.94 -13.59 15.32
N ALA A 223 4.89 -14.27 14.18
CA ALA A 223 5.58 -15.52 13.93
C ALA A 223 7.08 -15.35 13.62
N SER A 224 7.53 -14.13 13.32
CA SER A 224 8.88 -13.85 12.88
C SER A 224 9.88 -13.64 14.02
N LYS A 225 11.17 -13.61 13.66
CA LYS A 225 12.28 -13.23 14.54
C LYS A 225 12.53 -11.72 14.58
N PHE A 226 11.84 -10.91 13.77
CA PHE A 226 12.04 -9.46 13.76
C PHE A 226 11.47 -8.80 15.00
N ASP A 227 12.14 -7.77 15.47
CA ASP A 227 11.72 -7.04 16.65
C ASP A 227 10.71 -5.93 16.34
N LEU A 228 10.68 -5.43 15.10
CA LEU A 228 9.90 -4.27 14.71
C LEU A 228 9.15 -4.47 13.38
N LEU A 229 7.90 -4.03 13.38
CA LEU A 229 7.06 -3.82 12.21
C LEU A 229 6.96 -2.32 11.93
N ILE A 230 7.18 -1.89 10.70
CA ILE A 230 6.96 -0.50 10.30
C ILE A 230 5.60 -0.40 9.62
N THR A 231 4.72 0.45 10.12
CA THR A 231 3.39 0.69 9.56
C THR A 231 2.95 2.14 9.77
N SER A 232 2.11 2.65 8.88
CA SER A 232 1.37 3.90 9.12
C SER A 232 -0.11 3.66 9.44
N ASP A 233 -0.52 2.40 9.60
CA ASP A 233 -1.87 2.00 9.94
C ASP A 233 -2.06 1.91 11.47
N ASN A 234 -3.03 2.68 11.97
CA ASN A 234 -3.35 2.70 13.39
C ASN A 234 -3.84 1.34 13.90
N GLU A 235 -4.66 0.62 13.11
CA GLU A 235 -5.26 -0.65 13.51
C GLU A 235 -4.19 -1.74 13.60
N VAL A 236 -3.27 -1.80 12.63
CA VAL A 236 -2.11 -2.71 12.66
C VAL A 236 -1.22 -2.41 13.88
N ALA A 237 -0.87 -1.14 14.10
CA ALA A 237 -0.04 -0.75 15.24
C ALA A 237 -0.71 -1.10 16.58
N ILE A 238 -1.99 -0.77 16.75
CA ILE A 238 -2.77 -1.14 17.95
C ILE A 238 -2.80 -2.65 18.13
N ALA A 239 -2.94 -3.42 17.04
CA ALA A 239 -2.97 -4.86 17.10
C ALA A 239 -1.66 -5.49 17.60
N ILE A 240 -0.51 -4.91 17.23
CA ILE A 240 0.79 -5.31 17.77
C ILE A 240 0.87 -5.01 19.27
N LEU A 241 0.51 -3.80 19.68
CA LEU A 241 0.59 -3.37 21.08
C LEU A 241 -0.33 -4.17 22.01
N LYS A 242 -1.52 -4.54 21.54
CA LYS A 242 -2.47 -5.36 22.32
C LYS A 242 -2.03 -6.82 22.48
N ASN A 243 -1.09 -7.30 21.67
CA ASN A 243 -0.48 -8.62 21.85
C ASN A 243 0.65 -8.63 22.90
N GLY A 244 0.59 -7.73 23.89
CA GLY A 244 1.63 -7.27 24.83
C GLY A 244 2.43 -8.29 25.67
N ASN A 245 2.35 -9.58 25.37
CA ASN A 245 3.21 -10.64 25.93
C ASN A 245 4.46 -10.91 25.08
N ILE A 246 4.77 -10.08 24.10
CA ILE A 246 5.89 -10.26 23.17
C ILE A 246 6.86 -9.07 23.21
N PRO A 247 8.17 -9.27 22.97
CA PRO A 247 9.15 -8.18 22.92
C PRO A 247 9.02 -7.30 21.66
N GLN A 248 8.26 -7.76 20.67
CA GLN A 248 8.06 -7.08 19.40
C GLN A 248 7.26 -5.78 19.58
N GLY A 249 7.45 -4.85 18.64
CA GLY A 249 6.70 -3.60 18.62
C GLY A 249 6.65 -2.99 17.23
N CYS A 250 6.29 -1.72 17.14
CA CYS A 250 6.10 -1.04 15.85
C CYS A 250 6.71 0.36 15.79
N ILE A 251 7.21 0.70 14.60
CA ILE A 251 7.58 2.06 14.23
C ILE A 251 6.46 2.63 13.36
N VAL A 252 6.01 3.84 13.67
CA VAL A 252 4.93 4.54 12.97
C VAL A 252 5.29 6.00 12.69
N PRO A 253 4.61 6.70 11.77
CA PRO A 253 4.75 8.15 11.66
C PRO A 253 4.41 8.86 12.99
N GLU A 254 5.07 9.98 13.30
CA GLU A 254 4.85 10.70 14.58
C GLU A 254 3.38 11.04 14.85
N ARG A 255 2.62 11.38 13.80
CA ARG A 255 1.19 11.64 13.92
C ARG A 255 0.41 10.42 14.43
N VAL A 256 0.72 9.24 13.90
CA VAL A 256 0.10 7.97 14.31
C VAL A 256 0.46 7.65 15.76
N LYS A 257 1.74 7.84 16.13
CA LYS A 257 2.20 7.67 17.52
C LYS A 257 1.40 8.53 18.49
N ILE A 258 1.22 9.82 18.20
CA ILE A 258 0.44 10.75 19.03
C ILE A 258 -1.01 10.29 19.18
N ILE A 259 -1.65 9.87 18.09
CA ILE A 259 -3.03 9.37 18.10
C ILE A 259 -3.14 8.17 19.04
N ILE A 260 -2.27 7.16 18.87
CA ILE A 260 -2.31 5.94 19.67
C ILE A 260 -2.01 6.20 21.15
N GLN A 261 -1.06 7.12 21.46
CA GLN A 261 -0.74 7.48 22.83
C GLN A 261 -1.84 8.30 23.53
N GLY A 262 -2.73 8.92 22.77
CA GLY A 262 -3.88 9.66 23.30
C GLY A 262 -5.13 8.82 23.55
N MET A 263 -5.13 7.53 23.16
CA MET A 263 -6.22 6.57 23.39
C MET A 263 -6.09 5.89 24.75
#